data_AF-A0A9E5M5D1-F1
#
_entry.id   AF-A0A9E5M5D1-F1
#
_cell.length_a   1.000
_cell.length_b   1.000
_cell.length_c   1.000
_cell.angle_alpha   90.00
_cell.angle_beta   90.00
_cell.angle_gamma   90.00
#
_symmetry.space_group_name_H-M   'P 1'
#
loop_
_entity.id
_entity.type
_entity.pdbx_description
1 polymer ?
#
loop_
_entity_poly.entity_id
_entity_poly.type
_entity_poly.pdbx_seq_one_letter_code
_entity_poly.pdbx_strand_id
1 'polypeptide(L)'
;MRGSGLADVISEWWLGHPVFSSWSDLSLELAKNMQAQVTASQKEVLKPGTDEEKRFRLWQWLDLMKSVAQEENQPSLIALGSNAGLVAAFFENLNPGDHPKQAVGILSDMQKKYPEDVAALPRLAVALALVFDQPFPKNWPHGQVLHAAVPWEEPMPVERLHTMAALQKERRYLLDLRDLMVDELKYIVDHPLTDLEMEWARKNVTASRSGFDKVFSGIRYDVPRYERNVLTWPYPNYTLAEIRQRGGICVDQAYFAAITGKAKGLPTLFFTGQGDSGGHAWFGYLEAPGRWETDCGRYA
;
A
#
# COMPACT_ATOMS: atom_id res chain seq x y z
N MET A 1 -9.81 1.36 -31.82
CA MET A 1 -11.27 1.47 -32.03
C MET A 1 -11.98 0.26 -31.44
N ARG A 2 -12.71 0.46 -30.34
CA ARG A 2 -14.01 -0.11 -29.92
C ARG A 2 -14.06 -0.10 -28.40
N GLY A 3 -15.12 0.51 -27.89
CA GLY A 3 -15.36 0.78 -26.47
C GLY A 3 -16.31 1.96 -26.33
N SER A 4 -17.38 1.97 -27.13
CA SER A 4 -18.52 2.88 -26.92
C SER A 4 -19.12 2.62 -25.54
N GLY A 5 -19.40 3.69 -24.80
CA GLY A 5 -19.93 3.66 -23.45
C GLY A 5 -21.18 2.80 -23.32
N LEU A 6 -21.05 1.72 -22.56
CA LEU A 6 -22.09 1.29 -21.63
C LEU A 6 -21.64 1.82 -20.29
N ALA A 7 -22.47 2.64 -19.65
CA ALA A 7 -22.22 2.97 -18.26
C ALA A 7 -22.24 1.66 -17.45
N ASP A 8 -21.28 1.50 -16.54
CA ASP A 8 -21.24 0.33 -15.69
C ASP A 8 -22.48 0.33 -14.79
N VAL A 9 -23.09 -0.84 -14.56
CA VAL A 9 -24.32 -1.00 -13.76
C VAL A 9 -24.16 -0.35 -12.37
N ILE A 10 -22.92 -0.35 -11.85
CA ILE A 10 -22.56 0.34 -10.61
C ILE A 10 -22.64 1.86 -10.77
N SER A 11 -22.03 2.43 -11.81
CA SER A 11 -22.07 3.88 -12.06
C SER A 11 -23.49 4.39 -12.32
N GLU A 12 -24.31 3.64 -13.06
CA GLU A 12 -25.74 3.98 -13.26
C GLU A 12 -26.52 3.94 -11.94
N TRP A 13 -26.22 2.95 -11.08
CA TRP A 13 -26.86 2.84 -9.77
C TRP A 13 -26.56 4.07 -8.90
N TRP A 14 -25.31 4.53 -8.85
CA TRP A 14 -24.93 5.71 -8.07
C TRP A 14 -25.58 7.00 -8.56
N LEU A 15 -25.74 7.15 -9.88
CA LEU A 15 -26.46 8.28 -10.47
C LEU A 15 -27.95 8.28 -10.12
N GLY A 16 -28.57 7.10 -10.06
CA GLY A 16 -29.98 6.93 -9.69
C GLY A 16 -30.27 7.05 -8.19
N HIS A 17 -29.26 6.89 -7.33
CA HIS A 17 -29.40 6.87 -5.87
C HIS A 17 -28.45 7.85 -5.17
N PRO A 18 -28.50 9.15 -5.51
CA PRO A 18 -27.56 10.11 -4.96
C PRO A 18 -27.80 10.38 -3.48
N VAL A 19 -28.98 10.09 -2.94
CA VAL A 19 -29.38 10.51 -1.58
C VAL A 19 -28.88 9.53 -0.52
N PHE A 20 -28.05 10.01 0.41
CA PHE A 20 -27.46 9.16 1.45
C PHE A 20 -28.51 8.49 2.37
N SER A 21 -29.55 9.22 2.78
CA SER A 21 -30.55 8.70 3.72
C SER A 21 -31.30 7.46 3.23
N SER A 22 -31.31 7.19 1.92
CA SER A 22 -31.92 5.98 1.35
C SER A 22 -30.96 4.80 1.25
N TRP A 23 -29.65 4.95 1.45
CA TRP A 23 -28.67 3.87 1.24
C TRP A 23 -28.87 2.68 2.19
N SER A 24 -29.39 2.91 3.39
CA SER A 24 -29.77 1.83 4.31
C SER A 24 -30.88 0.96 3.75
N ASP A 25 -31.96 1.59 3.28
CA ASP A 25 -33.11 0.89 2.69
C ASP A 25 -32.72 0.22 1.38
N LEU A 26 -31.94 0.90 0.54
CA LEU A 26 -31.45 0.36 -0.72
C LEU A 26 -30.50 -0.82 -0.54
N SER A 27 -29.64 -0.79 0.48
CA SER A 27 -28.78 -1.92 0.84
C SER A 27 -29.61 -3.14 1.28
N LEU A 28 -30.69 -2.94 2.03
CA LEU A 28 -31.62 -4.01 2.40
C LEU A 28 -32.38 -4.55 1.19
N GLU A 29 -32.81 -3.69 0.27
CA GLU A 29 -33.47 -4.07 -0.97
C GLU A 29 -32.54 -4.90 -1.86
N LEU A 30 -31.30 -4.44 -2.04
CA LEU A 30 -30.27 -5.12 -2.80
C LEU A 30 -29.99 -6.52 -2.22
N ALA A 31 -29.89 -6.64 -0.89
CA ALA A 31 -29.74 -7.93 -0.20
C ALA A 31 -30.90 -8.89 -0.49
N LYS A 32 -32.16 -8.42 -0.38
CA LYS A 32 -33.36 -9.23 -0.68
C LYS A 32 -33.38 -9.69 -2.13
N ASN A 33 -33.06 -8.79 -3.06
CA ASN A 33 -33.05 -9.10 -4.49
C ASN A 33 -31.97 -10.14 -4.84
N MET A 34 -30.78 -10.03 -4.25
CA MET A 34 -29.72 -11.03 -4.42
C MET A 34 -30.11 -12.38 -3.83
N GLN A 35 -30.70 -12.41 -2.62
CA GLN A 35 -31.14 -13.65 -1.99
C GLN A 35 -32.20 -14.38 -2.82
N ALA A 36 -33.17 -13.64 -3.37
CA ALA A 36 -34.18 -14.19 -4.28
C ALA A 36 -33.54 -14.77 -5.55
N GLN A 37 -32.55 -14.09 -6.13
CA GLN A 37 -31.84 -14.55 -7.34
C GLN A 37 -30.98 -15.80 -7.08
N VAL A 38 -30.27 -15.88 -5.95
CA VAL A 38 -29.49 -17.06 -5.58
C VAL A 38 -30.42 -18.26 -5.36
N THR A 39 -31.52 -18.05 -4.64
CA THR A 39 -32.52 -19.10 -4.39
C THR A 39 -33.16 -19.60 -5.69
N ALA A 40 -33.50 -18.70 -6.62
CA ALA A 40 -34.10 -19.05 -7.90
C ALA A 40 -33.12 -19.71 -8.88
N SER A 41 -31.84 -19.33 -8.85
CA SER A 41 -30.82 -19.81 -9.80
C SER A 41 -30.09 -21.07 -9.34
N GLN A 42 -30.23 -21.49 -8.08
CA GLN A 42 -29.47 -22.59 -7.45
C GLN A 42 -27.94 -22.47 -7.62
N LYS A 43 -27.43 -21.25 -7.87
CA LYS A 43 -26.00 -21.02 -8.03
C LYS A 43 -25.35 -20.88 -6.65
N GLU A 44 -24.40 -21.76 -6.34
CA GLU A 44 -23.60 -21.67 -5.10
C GLU A 44 -22.45 -20.66 -5.21
N VAL A 45 -22.02 -20.31 -6.42
CA VAL A 45 -20.83 -19.47 -6.66
C VAL A 45 -21.14 -18.36 -7.65
N LEU A 46 -20.83 -17.11 -7.25
CA LEU A 46 -20.84 -15.95 -8.14
C LEU A 46 -19.64 -16.00 -9.09
N LYS A 47 -19.88 -15.82 -10.38
CA LYS A 47 -18.80 -15.82 -11.38
C LYS A 47 -18.13 -14.44 -11.44
N PRO A 48 -16.79 -14.36 -11.51
CA PRO A 48 -16.08 -13.10 -11.68
C PRO A 48 -16.55 -12.33 -12.93
N GLY A 49 -16.68 -11.01 -12.81
CA GLY A 49 -17.08 -10.08 -13.87
C GLY A 49 -18.58 -10.03 -14.17
N THR A 50 -19.42 -10.79 -13.45
CA THR A 50 -20.87 -10.81 -13.68
C THR A 50 -21.59 -9.64 -13.01
N ASP A 51 -22.76 -9.26 -13.54
CA ASP A 51 -23.59 -8.21 -12.92
C ASP A 51 -24.05 -8.60 -11.51
N GLU A 52 -24.24 -9.90 -11.25
CA GLU A 52 -24.54 -10.40 -9.91
C GLU A 52 -23.38 -10.16 -8.93
N GLU A 53 -22.13 -10.43 -9.35
CA GLU A 53 -20.95 -10.11 -8.53
C GLU A 53 -20.81 -8.61 -8.29
N LYS A 54 -21.02 -7.79 -9.33
CA LYS A 54 -20.98 -6.32 -9.21
C LYS A 54 -22.01 -5.79 -8.21
N ARG A 55 -23.23 -6.31 -8.25
CA ARG A 55 -24.29 -5.98 -7.27
C ARG A 55 -23.93 -6.44 -5.86
N PHE A 56 -23.31 -7.61 -5.73
CA PHE A 56 -22.82 -8.09 -4.44
C PHE A 56 -21.74 -7.17 -3.86
N ARG A 57 -20.75 -6.76 -4.66
CA ARG A 57 -19.72 -5.80 -4.24
C ARG A 57 -20.31 -4.43 -3.91
N LEU A 58 -21.30 -3.96 -4.67
CA LEU A 58 -22.05 -2.73 -4.36
C LEU A 58 -22.77 -2.84 -3.01
N TRP A 59 -23.42 -3.97 -2.72
CA TRP A 59 -24.07 -4.20 -1.42
C TRP A 59 -23.06 -4.14 -0.26
N GLN A 60 -21.93 -4.85 -0.39
CA GLN A 60 -20.85 -4.81 0.61
C GLN A 60 -20.32 -3.39 0.79
N TRP A 61 -20.11 -2.67 -0.32
CA TRP A 61 -19.60 -1.31 -0.29
C TRP A 61 -20.56 -0.36 0.42
N LEU A 62 -21.85 -0.42 0.11
CA LEU A 62 -22.87 0.39 0.78
C LEU A 62 -22.87 0.17 2.29
N ASP A 63 -22.69 -1.07 2.74
CA ASP A 63 -22.64 -1.36 4.17
C ASP A 63 -21.44 -0.71 4.87
N LEU A 64 -20.27 -0.74 4.23
CA LEU A 64 -19.08 -0.04 4.74
C LEU A 64 -19.26 1.48 4.72
N MET A 65 -19.82 2.03 3.65
CA MET A 65 -19.97 3.47 3.48
C MET A 65 -20.90 4.09 4.52
N LYS A 66 -21.91 3.35 5.01
CA LYS A 66 -22.77 3.81 6.13
C LYS A 66 -21.95 4.17 7.37
N SER A 67 -20.81 3.53 7.60
CA SER A 67 -19.98 3.78 8.79
C SER A 67 -19.23 5.11 8.77
N VAL A 68 -19.07 5.71 7.59
CA VAL A 68 -18.31 6.96 7.38
C VAL A 68 -19.19 8.08 6.81
N ALA A 69 -20.46 7.79 6.57
CA ALA A 69 -21.32 8.69 5.84
C ALA A 69 -21.87 9.82 6.71
N GLN A 70 -21.66 11.03 6.20
CA GLN A 70 -22.18 12.28 6.70
C GLN A 70 -22.66 13.07 5.48
N GLU A 71 -23.71 13.89 5.63
CA GLU A 71 -24.33 14.61 4.51
C GLU A 71 -23.31 15.45 3.72
N GLU A 72 -22.39 16.12 4.43
CA GLU A 72 -21.31 16.91 3.86
C GLU A 72 -20.34 16.11 2.96
N ASN A 73 -20.26 14.80 3.16
CA ASN A 73 -19.35 13.90 2.45
C ASN A 73 -20.00 13.20 1.25
N GLN A 74 -21.31 13.37 1.06
CA GLN A 74 -22.11 12.61 0.11
C GLN A 74 -21.57 12.64 -1.34
N PRO A 75 -21.18 13.79 -1.93
CA PRO A 75 -20.63 13.81 -3.29
C PRO A 75 -19.34 12.99 -3.43
N SER A 76 -18.43 13.09 -2.45
CA SER A 76 -17.17 12.35 -2.43
C SER A 76 -17.41 10.84 -2.28
N LEU A 77 -18.36 10.47 -1.43
CA LEU A 77 -18.73 9.07 -1.20
C LEU A 77 -19.36 8.43 -2.45
N ILE A 78 -20.21 9.18 -3.16
CA ILE A 78 -20.78 8.75 -4.45
C ILE A 78 -19.68 8.59 -5.50
N ALA A 79 -18.75 9.55 -5.59
CA ALA A 79 -17.64 9.48 -6.53
C ALA A 79 -16.74 8.26 -6.28
N LEU A 80 -16.45 7.98 -5.00
CA LEU A 80 -15.68 6.80 -4.59
C LEU A 80 -16.39 5.50 -4.95
N GLY A 81 -17.68 5.39 -4.63
CA GLY A 81 -18.49 4.21 -4.97
C GLY A 81 -18.70 4.01 -6.47
N SER A 82 -18.71 5.10 -7.24
CA SER A 82 -18.84 5.07 -8.70
C SER A 82 -17.57 4.57 -9.40
N ASN A 83 -16.43 4.53 -8.69
CA ASN A 83 -15.17 4.00 -9.20
C ASN A 83 -15.12 2.47 -9.02
N ALA A 84 -15.70 1.74 -9.97
CA ALA A 84 -15.77 0.28 -9.94
C ALA A 84 -14.39 -0.39 -9.84
N GLY A 85 -13.36 0.18 -10.47
CA GLY A 85 -11.98 -0.34 -10.40
C GLY A 85 -11.38 -0.22 -9.00
N LEU A 86 -11.65 0.89 -8.30
CA LEU A 86 -11.23 1.10 -6.92
C LEU A 86 -11.97 0.16 -5.96
N VAL A 87 -13.30 0.08 -6.08
CA VAL A 87 -14.14 -0.79 -5.24
C VAL A 87 -13.72 -2.26 -5.43
N ALA A 88 -13.44 -2.66 -6.68
CA ALA A 88 -12.97 -4.00 -6.96
C ALA A 88 -11.61 -4.28 -6.30
N ALA A 89 -10.65 -3.38 -6.50
CA ALA A 89 -9.32 -3.48 -5.94
C ALA A 89 -9.33 -3.51 -4.39
N PHE A 90 -10.23 -2.78 -3.75
CA PHE A 90 -10.41 -2.80 -2.30
C PHE A 90 -10.81 -4.19 -1.80
N PHE A 91 -11.90 -4.76 -2.32
CA PHE A 91 -12.39 -6.06 -1.85
C PHE A 91 -11.46 -7.22 -2.21
N GLU A 92 -10.76 -7.15 -3.33
CA GLU A 92 -9.77 -8.18 -3.74
C GLU A 92 -8.53 -8.20 -2.84
N ASN A 93 -8.25 -7.11 -2.13
CA ASN A 93 -7.05 -6.96 -1.32
C ASN A 93 -7.33 -6.84 0.18
N LEU A 94 -8.60 -6.98 0.57
CA LEU A 94 -9.03 -6.97 1.96
C LEU A 94 -8.71 -8.32 2.62
N ASN A 95 -7.99 -8.27 3.72
CA ASN A 95 -7.61 -9.45 4.51
C ASN A 95 -8.42 -9.54 5.81
N PRO A 96 -8.51 -10.73 6.43
CA PRO A 96 -9.20 -10.90 7.71
C PRO A 96 -8.67 -10.04 8.87
N GLY A 97 -7.40 -9.61 8.79
CA GLY A 97 -6.77 -8.75 9.81
C GLY A 97 -7.00 -7.25 9.59
N ASP A 98 -7.56 -6.84 8.45
CA ASP A 98 -7.78 -5.44 8.12
C ASP A 98 -8.99 -4.89 8.92
N HIS A 99 -9.07 -3.57 9.03
CA HIS A 99 -10.19 -2.84 9.62
C HIS A 99 -10.97 -2.08 8.53
N PRO A 100 -11.96 -2.71 7.86
CA PRO A 100 -12.56 -2.18 6.64
C PRO A 100 -13.19 -0.78 6.80
N LYS A 101 -13.77 -0.50 7.97
CA LYS A 101 -14.36 0.82 8.30
C LYS A 101 -13.30 1.91 8.36
N GLN A 102 -12.16 1.62 8.99
CA GLN A 102 -11.04 2.56 9.08
C GLN A 102 -10.45 2.81 7.69
N ALA A 103 -10.25 1.75 6.90
CA ALA A 103 -9.74 1.85 5.53
C ALA A 103 -10.68 2.69 4.63
N VAL A 104 -12.00 2.46 4.69
CA VAL A 104 -12.97 3.28 3.94
C VAL A 104 -13.00 4.73 4.44
N GLY A 105 -12.80 4.97 5.74
CA GLY A 105 -12.63 6.33 6.29
C GLY A 105 -11.45 7.06 5.64
N ILE A 106 -10.30 6.39 5.56
CA ILE A 106 -9.09 6.92 4.91
C ILE A 106 -9.35 7.21 3.42
N LEU A 107 -9.98 6.28 2.67
CA LEU A 107 -10.33 6.51 1.26
C LEU A 107 -11.29 7.68 1.07
N SER A 108 -12.28 7.79 1.94
CA SER A 108 -13.23 8.91 1.96
C SER A 108 -12.50 10.24 2.14
N ASP A 109 -11.55 10.32 3.07
CA ASP A 109 -10.79 11.55 3.31
C ASP A 109 -9.83 11.89 2.16
N MET A 110 -9.20 10.88 1.55
CA MET A 110 -8.45 11.04 0.30
C MET A 110 -9.32 11.59 -0.83
N GLN A 111 -10.51 11.02 -1.03
CA GLN A 111 -11.42 11.43 -2.10
C GLN A 111 -11.96 12.86 -1.90
N LYS A 112 -12.19 13.27 -0.65
CA LYS A 112 -12.58 14.65 -0.33
C LYS A 112 -11.46 15.64 -0.63
N LYS A 113 -10.24 15.34 -0.18
CA LYS A 113 -9.13 16.30 -0.23
C LYS A 113 -8.44 16.33 -1.59
N TYR A 114 -8.26 15.16 -2.21
CA TYR A 114 -7.49 14.97 -3.44
C TYR A 114 -8.22 14.06 -4.45
N PRO A 115 -9.42 14.45 -4.92
CA PRO A 115 -10.23 13.63 -5.82
C PRO A 115 -9.51 13.28 -7.14
N GLU A 116 -8.69 14.19 -7.67
CA GLU A 116 -7.91 13.96 -8.89
C GLU A 116 -6.81 12.91 -8.70
N ASP A 117 -6.17 12.88 -7.52
CA ASP A 117 -5.12 11.91 -7.24
C ASP A 117 -5.69 10.51 -7.00
N VAL A 118 -6.87 10.41 -6.35
CA VAL A 118 -7.61 9.13 -6.24
C VAL A 118 -8.03 8.62 -7.60
N ALA A 119 -8.52 9.49 -8.50
CA ALA A 119 -8.87 9.11 -9.86
C ALA A 119 -7.65 8.67 -10.68
N ALA A 120 -6.50 9.32 -10.50
CA ALA A 120 -5.26 9.00 -11.22
C ALA A 120 -4.58 7.72 -10.70
N LEU A 121 -4.67 7.45 -9.39
CA LEU A 121 -3.95 6.36 -8.72
C LEU A 121 -4.88 5.57 -7.76
N PRO A 122 -5.99 4.98 -8.25
CA PRO A 122 -6.99 4.34 -7.39
C PRO A 122 -6.41 3.16 -6.58
N ARG A 123 -5.51 2.37 -7.19
CA ARG A 123 -4.85 1.25 -6.49
C ARG A 123 -3.89 1.73 -5.40
N LEU A 124 -3.24 2.87 -5.58
CA LEU A 124 -2.38 3.45 -4.54
C LEU A 124 -3.23 3.95 -3.36
N ALA A 125 -4.36 4.60 -3.64
CA ALA A 125 -5.29 5.01 -2.59
C ALA A 125 -5.76 3.80 -1.77
N VAL A 126 -6.12 2.69 -2.43
CA VAL A 126 -6.47 1.42 -1.75
C VAL A 126 -5.30 0.88 -0.94
N ALA A 127 -4.09 0.82 -1.50
CA ALA A 127 -2.91 0.33 -0.79
C ALA A 127 -2.61 1.14 0.49
N LEU A 128 -2.69 2.48 0.40
CA LEU A 128 -2.54 3.35 1.56
C LEU A 128 -3.64 3.09 2.58
N ALA A 129 -4.90 3.06 2.16
CA ALA A 129 -6.02 2.82 3.07
C ALA A 129 -5.91 1.49 3.83
N LEU A 130 -5.46 0.42 3.18
CA LEU A 130 -5.30 -0.90 3.79
C LEU A 130 -4.01 -1.06 4.61
N VAL A 131 -2.99 -0.23 4.41
CA VAL A 131 -1.77 -0.27 5.22
C VAL A 131 -1.91 0.56 6.49
N PHE A 132 -2.64 1.67 6.40
CA PHE A 132 -2.82 2.64 7.50
C PHE A 132 -4.13 2.46 8.27
N ASP A 133 -4.87 1.38 8.05
CA ASP A 133 -6.05 1.02 8.85
C ASP A 133 -5.71 0.45 10.24
N GLN A 134 -4.41 0.28 10.52
CA GLN A 134 -3.87 -0.19 11.78
C GLN A 134 -2.50 0.46 12.05
N PRO A 135 -2.06 0.53 13.32
CA PRO A 135 -0.75 1.08 13.67
C PRO A 135 0.39 0.15 13.23
N PHE A 136 1.57 0.73 13.02
CA PHE A 136 2.79 -0.03 12.77
C PHE A 136 3.19 -0.88 13.99
N PRO A 137 3.86 -2.02 13.78
CA PRO A 137 4.37 -2.85 14.88
C PRO A 137 5.33 -2.08 15.79
N LYS A 138 5.27 -2.34 17.10
CA LYS A 138 6.13 -1.69 18.12
C LYS A 138 7.64 -1.90 17.89
N ASN A 139 8.00 -2.98 17.20
CA ASN A 139 9.37 -3.36 16.89
C ASN A 139 9.78 -2.97 15.46
N TRP A 140 8.99 -2.15 14.76
CA TRP A 140 9.39 -1.58 13.48
C TRP A 140 10.63 -0.67 13.67
N PRO A 141 11.63 -0.71 12.76
CA PRO A 141 11.69 -1.54 11.56
C PRO A 141 12.18 -2.97 11.82
N HIS A 142 12.95 -3.21 12.88
CA HIS A 142 13.42 -4.53 13.30
C HIS A 142 13.93 -4.50 14.75
N GLY A 143 14.12 -5.67 15.37
CA GLY A 143 14.52 -5.78 16.79
C GLY A 143 15.97 -5.39 17.12
N GLN A 144 16.75 -4.92 16.15
CA GLN A 144 18.17 -4.53 16.32
C GLN A 144 18.38 -3.01 16.24
N VAL A 145 17.31 -2.23 16.41
CA VAL A 145 17.39 -0.77 16.53
C VAL A 145 16.43 -0.31 17.63
N LEU A 146 16.85 0.69 18.40
CA LEU A 146 15.96 1.34 19.36
C LEU A 146 14.97 2.23 18.61
N HIS A 147 13.69 2.13 18.93
CA HIS A 147 12.65 2.93 18.28
C HIS A 147 12.94 4.44 18.33
N ALA A 148 13.54 4.94 19.42
CA ALA A 148 13.90 6.35 19.57
C ALA A 148 14.98 6.84 18.59
N ALA A 149 15.75 5.94 17.97
CA ALA A 149 16.76 6.30 16.97
C ALA A 149 16.16 6.43 15.55
N VAL A 150 14.97 5.88 15.32
CA VAL A 150 14.35 5.82 13.99
C VAL A 150 13.75 7.20 13.65
N PRO A 151 13.96 7.75 12.43
CA PRO A 151 13.36 9.01 12.00
C PRO A 151 11.87 8.83 11.67
N TRP A 152 11.09 8.65 12.73
CA TRP A 152 9.65 8.38 12.71
C TRP A 152 8.83 9.65 12.60
N GLU A 153 7.81 9.64 11.76
CA GLU A 153 6.74 10.63 11.72
C GLU A 153 5.39 9.93 11.68
N GLU A 154 4.40 10.51 12.36
CA GLU A 154 3.05 9.95 12.37
C GLU A 154 2.52 9.92 10.93
N PRO A 155 2.17 8.75 10.39
CA PRO A 155 1.82 8.68 8.98
C PRO A 155 0.52 9.41 8.67
N MET A 156 0.57 10.31 7.70
CA MET A 156 -0.61 11.00 7.16
C MET A 156 -0.96 10.41 5.78
N PRO A 157 -1.81 9.37 5.69
CA PRO A 157 -2.05 8.66 4.43
C PRO A 157 -2.63 9.55 3.33
N VAL A 158 -3.46 10.54 3.70
CA VAL A 158 -4.04 11.51 2.75
C VAL A 158 -2.97 12.40 2.10
N GLU A 159 -2.04 12.96 2.89
CA GLU A 159 -0.93 13.77 2.35
C GLU A 159 0.08 12.91 1.59
N ARG A 160 0.26 11.66 2.03
CA ARG A 160 1.14 10.71 1.35
C ARG A 160 0.63 10.38 -0.04
N LEU A 161 -0.67 10.16 -0.23
CA LEU A 161 -1.25 9.99 -1.56
C LEU A 161 -0.90 11.16 -2.46
N HIS A 162 -1.13 12.40 -1.99
CA HIS A 162 -0.88 13.60 -2.77
C HIS A 162 0.60 13.76 -3.15
N THR A 163 1.49 13.57 -2.18
CA THR A 163 2.94 13.62 -2.39
C THR A 163 3.37 12.57 -3.41
N MET A 164 2.89 11.33 -3.28
CA MET A 164 3.23 10.27 -4.21
C MET A 164 2.65 10.51 -5.62
N ALA A 165 1.46 11.11 -5.73
CA ALA A 165 0.88 11.51 -7.01
C ALA A 165 1.69 12.60 -7.70
N ALA A 166 2.19 13.59 -6.96
CA ALA A 166 3.10 14.61 -7.49
C ALA A 166 4.42 13.99 -7.99
N LEU A 167 5.05 13.13 -7.18
CA LEU A 167 6.29 12.42 -7.57
C LEU A 167 6.09 11.54 -8.81
N GLN A 168 4.94 10.88 -8.93
CA GLN A 168 4.55 10.09 -10.11
C GLN A 168 4.40 10.98 -11.36
N LYS A 169 3.71 12.13 -11.24
CA LYS A 169 3.54 13.11 -12.33
C LYS A 169 4.90 13.64 -12.81
N GLU A 170 5.83 13.87 -11.89
CA GLU A 170 7.21 14.28 -12.14
C GLU A 170 8.15 13.15 -12.60
N ARG A 171 7.63 11.90 -12.70
CA ARG A 171 8.41 10.70 -13.08
C ARG A 171 9.64 10.46 -12.20
N ARG A 172 9.48 10.67 -10.89
CA ARG A 172 10.55 10.50 -9.89
C ARG A 172 10.72 9.08 -9.37
N TYR A 173 9.92 8.13 -9.88
CA TYR A 173 9.97 6.71 -9.54
C TYR A 173 10.61 5.86 -10.64
N LEU A 174 11.16 4.71 -10.26
CA LEU A 174 11.73 3.71 -11.17
C LEU A 174 10.67 2.89 -11.91
N LEU A 175 9.46 2.83 -11.35
CA LEU A 175 8.29 2.18 -11.93
C LEU A 175 7.16 3.20 -12.05
N ASP A 176 6.29 2.99 -13.04
CA ASP A 176 5.02 3.70 -13.10
C ASP A 176 4.08 3.08 -12.07
N LEU A 177 3.68 3.85 -11.05
CA LEU A 177 2.81 3.33 -10.00
C LEU A 177 1.43 2.86 -10.51
N ARG A 178 1.02 3.27 -11.73
CA ARG A 178 -0.24 2.84 -12.36
C ARG A 178 -0.18 1.41 -12.88
N ASP A 179 1.02 0.90 -13.17
CA ASP A 179 1.23 -0.46 -13.66
C ASP A 179 1.23 -1.49 -12.53
N LEU A 180 1.35 -1.02 -11.28
CA LEU A 180 1.41 -1.89 -10.11
C LEU A 180 0.02 -2.27 -9.60
N MET A 181 -0.05 -3.47 -9.03
CA MET A 181 -1.22 -3.98 -8.32
C MET A 181 -1.19 -3.55 -6.85
N VAL A 182 -2.34 -3.65 -6.17
CA VAL A 182 -2.45 -3.19 -4.76
C VAL A 182 -1.52 -3.99 -3.84
N ASP A 183 -1.43 -5.31 -4.04
CA ASP A 183 -0.52 -6.21 -3.34
C ASP A 183 0.96 -5.82 -3.51
N GLU A 184 1.35 -5.29 -4.66
CA GLU A 184 2.69 -4.73 -4.89
C GLU A 184 2.87 -3.35 -4.24
N LEU A 185 1.88 -2.46 -4.38
CA LEU A 185 1.92 -1.09 -3.85
C LEU A 185 1.98 -1.04 -2.32
N LYS A 186 1.39 -2.02 -1.63
CA LYS A 186 1.48 -2.16 -0.17
C LYS A 186 2.93 -2.20 0.33
N TYR A 187 3.84 -2.80 -0.44
CA TYR A 187 5.28 -2.89 -0.12
C TYR A 187 6.10 -1.65 -0.51
N ILE A 188 5.45 -0.60 -1.01
CA ILE A 188 6.04 0.73 -1.17
C ILE A 188 5.68 1.62 0.01
N VAL A 189 4.42 1.56 0.47
CA VAL A 189 3.86 2.55 1.40
C VAL A 189 3.99 2.16 2.88
N ASP A 190 4.35 0.92 3.18
CA ASP A 190 4.53 0.32 4.51
C ASP A 190 5.78 0.82 5.25
N HIS A 191 5.86 2.13 5.48
CA HIS A 191 6.87 2.76 6.33
C HIS A 191 6.32 4.02 7.03
N PRO A 192 6.78 4.36 8.25
CA PRO A 192 6.45 5.60 8.97
C PRO A 192 7.53 6.68 8.86
N LEU A 193 8.43 6.56 7.89
CA LEU A 193 9.56 7.50 7.74
C LEU A 193 9.12 8.88 7.23
N THR A 194 9.85 9.90 7.68
CA THR A 194 9.65 11.30 7.28
C THR A 194 9.90 11.52 5.79
N ASP A 195 9.27 12.55 5.22
CA ASP A 195 9.50 12.94 3.81
C ASP A 195 10.95 13.35 3.53
N LEU A 196 11.65 13.92 4.52
CA LEU A 196 13.07 14.27 4.41
C LEU A 196 13.93 13.03 4.19
N GLU A 197 13.62 11.94 4.90
CA GLU A 197 14.34 10.68 4.81
C GLU A 197 14.13 10.02 3.43
N MET A 198 12.88 10.02 2.97
CA MET A 198 12.51 9.48 1.66
C MET A 198 13.09 10.31 0.52
N GLU A 199 13.16 11.64 0.67
CA GLU A 199 13.77 12.53 -0.32
C GLU A 199 15.30 12.38 -0.35
N TRP A 200 15.92 12.19 0.81
CA TRP A 200 17.35 11.86 0.87
C TRP A 200 17.66 10.60 0.08
N ALA A 201 16.85 9.53 0.24
CA ALA A 201 17.02 8.28 -0.50
C ALA A 201 16.92 8.50 -2.02
N ARG A 202 15.88 9.22 -2.48
CA ARG A 202 15.69 9.52 -3.90
C ARG A 202 16.87 10.26 -4.52
N LYS A 203 17.47 11.20 -3.78
CA LYS A 203 18.62 12.01 -4.23
C LYS A 203 19.94 11.23 -4.21
N ASN A 204 20.17 10.41 -3.19
CA ASN A 204 21.49 9.84 -2.93
C ASN A 204 21.67 8.42 -3.48
N VAL A 205 20.59 7.67 -3.71
CA VAL A 205 20.65 6.31 -4.27
C VAL A 205 20.34 6.36 -5.77
N THR A 206 21.39 6.16 -6.58
CA THR A 206 21.36 6.26 -8.04
C THR A 206 21.20 4.92 -8.75
N ALA A 207 21.03 3.82 -8.00
CA ALA A 207 20.87 2.50 -8.57
C ALA A 207 19.66 2.46 -9.53
N SER A 208 19.87 1.83 -10.69
CA SER A 208 18.81 1.51 -11.63
C SER A 208 18.01 0.30 -11.13
N ARG A 209 16.81 0.11 -11.69
CA ARG A 209 15.93 -1.01 -11.33
C ARG A 209 16.61 -2.38 -11.46
N SER A 210 17.30 -2.66 -12.56
CA SER A 210 17.94 -3.95 -12.82
C SER A 210 19.25 -4.18 -12.04
N GLY A 211 19.76 -3.15 -11.37
CA GLY A 211 20.98 -3.22 -10.56
C GLY A 211 20.71 -2.88 -9.10
N PHE A 212 19.46 -3.00 -8.66
CA PHE A 212 19.05 -2.56 -7.33
C PHE A 212 19.53 -3.52 -6.23
N ASP A 213 19.76 -4.78 -6.58
CA ASP A 213 20.41 -5.81 -5.76
C ASP A 213 21.73 -5.31 -5.12
N LYS A 214 22.51 -4.53 -5.88
CA LYS A 214 23.82 -4.01 -5.44
C LYS A 214 23.74 -2.97 -4.33
N VAL A 215 22.57 -2.39 -4.08
CA VAL A 215 22.38 -1.38 -3.02
C VAL A 215 22.71 -1.98 -1.64
N PHE A 216 22.38 -3.25 -1.41
CA PHE A 216 22.72 -3.96 -0.18
C PHE A 216 24.24 -3.98 0.07
N SER A 217 25.00 -4.50 -0.90
CA SER A 217 26.47 -4.57 -0.82
C SER A 217 27.15 -3.20 -0.95
N GLY A 218 26.42 -2.17 -1.38
CA GLY A 218 26.91 -0.79 -1.47
C GLY A 218 27.12 -0.14 -0.10
N ILE A 219 26.51 -0.68 0.95
CA ILE A 219 26.76 -0.28 2.34
C ILE A 219 27.93 -1.11 2.88
N ARG A 220 28.95 -0.45 3.43
CA ARG A 220 30.12 -1.12 4.01
C ARG A 220 29.70 -2.00 5.19
N TYR A 221 30.10 -3.28 5.17
CA TYR A 221 29.87 -4.18 6.30
C TYR A 221 30.74 -3.77 7.51
N ASP A 222 30.12 -3.60 8.67
CA ASP A 222 30.80 -3.27 9.93
C ASP A 222 31.28 -4.54 10.63
N VAL A 223 32.39 -5.10 10.11
CA VAL A 223 33.04 -6.29 10.69
C VAL A 223 33.38 -6.10 12.18
N PRO A 224 33.98 -4.97 12.61
CA PRO A 224 34.27 -4.76 14.04
C PRO A 224 33.03 -4.78 14.94
N ARG A 225 31.88 -4.25 14.47
CA ARG A 225 30.61 -4.33 15.21
C ARG A 225 30.11 -5.77 15.32
N TYR A 226 30.17 -6.54 14.23
CA TYR A 226 29.80 -7.95 14.21
C TYR A 226 30.67 -8.80 15.12
N GLU A 227 32.01 -8.70 15.01
CA GLU A 227 32.97 -9.48 15.81
C GLU A 227 32.86 -9.18 17.32
N ARG A 228 32.51 -7.94 17.69
CA ARG A 228 32.26 -7.55 19.08
C ARG A 228 30.85 -7.90 19.58
N ASN A 229 30.04 -8.57 18.76
CA ASN A 229 28.65 -8.93 19.07
C ASN A 229 27.77 -7.71 19.43
N VAL A 230 28.07 -6.54 18.85
CA VAL A 230 27.28 -5.32 19.03
C VAL A 230 26.15 -5.34 18.00
N LEU A 231 25.14 -6.18 18.25
CA LEU A 231 24.09 -6.45 17.27
C LEU A 231 23.06 -5.32 17.14
N THR A 232 22.80 -4.59 18.23
CA THR A 232 21.92 -3.42 18.22
C THR A 232 22.65 -2.20 17.65
N TRP A 233 21.97 -1.40 16.84
CA TRP A 233 22.49 -0.14 16.30
C TRP A 233 23.00 0.76 17.45
N PRO A 234 24.31 1.07 17.50
CA PRO A 234 24.91 1.69 18.68
C PRO A 234 24.92 3.23 18.63
N TYR A 235 24.36 3.83 17.59
CA TYR A 235 24.38 5.28 17.36
C TYR A 235 23.02 5.92 17.66
N PRO A 236 22.98 7.23 17.99
CA PRO A 236 21.74 7.88 18.40
C PRO A 236 20.69 7.97 17.30
N ASN A 237 21.07 8.07 16.03
CA ASN A 237 20.12 8.16 14.92
C ASN A 237 20.32 7.01 13.93
N TYR A 238 19.22 6.44 13.47
CA TYR A 238 19.14 5.36 12.49
C TYR A 238 18.58 5.88 11.18
N THR A 239 19.28 6.87 10.60
CA THR A 239 18.96 7.42 9.29
C THR A 239 19.74 6.69 8.20
N LEU A 240 19.20 6.65 7.00
CA LEU A 240 19.84 6.18 5.78
C LEU A 240 21.18 6.91 5.55
N ALA A 241 21.24 8.21 5.87
CA ALA A 241 22.49 8.97 5.79
C ALA A 241 23.56 8.43 6.75
N GLU A 242 23.19 8.15 8.01
CA GLU A 242 24.11 7.57 8.99
C GLU A 242 24.51 6.13 8.63
N ILE A 243 23.56 5.29 8.20
CA ILE A 243 23.85 3.92 7.74
C ILE A 243 24.82 3.95 6.56
N ARG A 244 24.62 4.86 5.59
CA ARG A 244 25.54 5.03 4.46
C ARG A 244 26.94 5.47 4.87
N GLN A 245 27.03 6.39 5.83
CA GLN A 245 28.30 6.94 6.27
C GLN A 245 29.10 5.94 7.12
N ARG A 246 28.43 5.28 8.07
CA ARG A 246 29.07 4.44 9.09
C ARG A 246 29.26 3.02 8.58
N GLY A 247 28.39 2.56 7.69
CA GLY A 247 28.21 1.14 7.41
C GLY A 247 27.25 0.50 8.41
N GLY A 248 27.12 -0.81 8.32
CA GLY A 248 26.28 -1.59 9.23
C GLY A 248 26.49 -3.08 9.02
N ILE A 249 25.76 -3.89 9.78
CA ILE A 249 25.70 -5.35 9.58
C ILE A 249 24.53 -5.68 8.64
N CYS A 250 24.30 -6.97 8.36
CA CYS A 250 23.30 -7.42 7.38
C CYS A 250 21.90 -6.79 7.56
N VAL A 251 21.46 -6.58 8.80
CA VAL A 251 20.16 -5.93 9.11
C VAL A 251 20.08 -4.50 8.60
N ASP A 252 21.16 -3.73 8.75
CA ASP A 252 21.19 -2.32 8.37
C ASP A 252 21.31 -2.18 6.85
N GLN A 253 22.08 -3.09 6.22
CA GLN A 253 22.18 -3.17 4.76
C GLN A 253 20.84 -3.52 4.12
N ALA A 254 20.13 -4.52 4.65
CA ALA A 254 18.80 -4.92 4.19
C ALA A 254 17.77 -3.80 4.39
N TYR A 255 17.75 -3.17 5.56
CA TYR A 255 16.87 -2.04 5.84
C TYR A 255 17.14 -0.86 4.89
N PHE A 256 18.41 -0.48 4.72
CA PHE A 256 18.80 0.60 3.82
C PHE A 256 18.35 0.31 2.38
N ALA A 257 18.60 -0.89 1.88
CA ALA A 257 18.21 -1.28 0.53
C ALA A 257 16.68 -1.28 0.36
N ALA A 258 15.93 -1.86 1.31
CA ALA A 258 14.47 -1.89 1.26
C ALA A 258 13.88 -0.46 1.25
N ILE A 259 14.21 0.36 2.24
CA ILE A 259 13.66 1.72 2.34
C ILE A 259 14.03 2.60 1.14
N THR A 260 15.26 2.51 0.66
CA THR A 260 15.67 3.30 -0.51
C THR A 260 14.99 2.82 -1.79
N GLY A 261 14.62 1.54 -1.89
CA GLY A 261 13.76 1.03 -2.96
C GLY A 261 12.36 1.62 -2.90
N LYS A 262 11.72 1.58 -1.73
CA LYS A 262 10.40 2.19 -1.49
C LYS A 262 10.38 3.67 -1.89
N ALA A 263 11.41 4.41 -1.50
CA ALA A 263 11.54 5.84 -1.83
C ALA A 263 11.59 6.11 -3.34
N LYS A 264 12.08 5.15 -4.12
CA LYS A 264 12.18 5.20 -5.58
C LYS A 264 10.99 4.51 -6.27
N GLY A 265 9.92 4.19 -5.55
CA GLY A 265 8.71 3.58 -6.12
C GLY A 265 8.91 2.13 -6.52
N LEU A 266 9.88 1.45 -5.89
CA LEU A 266 10.16 0.04 -6.09
C LEU A 266 9.61 -0.74 -4.89
N PRO A 267 8.64 -1.66 -5.07
CA PRO A 267 8.21 -2.55 -4.01
C PRO A 267 9.39 -3.35 -3.46
N THR A 268 9.56 -3.37 -2.14
CA THR A 268 10.67 -4.11 -1.50
C THR A 268 10.20 -4.90 -0.29
N LEU A 269 10.86 -6.02 -0.06
CA LEU A 269 10.65 -6.90 1.08
C LEU A 269 11.92 -6.93 1.94
N PHE A 270 11.73 -6.96 3.25
CA PHE A 270 12.81 -7.17 4.21
C PHE A 270 12.65 -8.55 4.83
N PHE A 271 13.73 -9.33 4.81
CA PHE A 271 13.73 -10.69 5.32
C PHE A 271 14.73 -10.83 6.45
N THR A 272 14.39 -11.72 7.39
CA THR A 272 15.31 -12.24 8.39
C THR A 272 15.19 -13.75 8.44
N GLY A 273 16.27 -14.43 8.76
CA GLY A 273 16.29 -15.88 8.85
C GLY A 273 17.47 -16.35 9.69
N GLN A 274 17.48 -17.65 10.02
CA GLN A 274 18.53 -18.30 10.78
C GLN A 274 19.15 -19.41 9.93
N GLY A 275 20.48 -19.47 9.90
CA GLY A 275 21.22 -20.58 9.31
C GLY A 275 22.34 -21.07 10.24
N ASP A 276 23.17 -21.98 9.74
CA ASP A 276 24.26 -22.60 10.50
C ASP A 276 25.31 -21.60 10.99
N SER A 277 25.43 -20.45 10.31
CA SER A 277 26.37 -19.36 10.64
C SER A 277 25.76 -18.24 11.49
N GLY A 278 24.51 -18.39 11.94
CA GLY A 278 23.80 -17.40 12.74
C GLY A 278 22.59 -16.78 12.04
N GLY A 279 22.08 -15.71 12.64
CA GLY A 279 20.97 -14.93 12.08
C GLY A 279 21.45 -14.05 10.93
N HIS A 280 20.65 -13.96 9.88
CA HIS A 280 20.94 -13.15 8.69
C HIS A 280 19.73 -12.32 8.28
N ALA A 281 19.99 -11.18 7.66
CA ALA A 281 18.98 -10.32 7.07
C ALA A 281 19.35 -9.97 5.63
N TRP A 282 18.36 -10.00 4.75
CA TRP A 282 18.52 -9.68 3.34
C TRP A 282 17.25 -8.98 2.85
N PHE A 283 17.25 -8.56 1.58
CA PHE A 283 16.09 -7.88 1.02
C PHE A 283 15.69 -8.49 -0.32
N GLY A 284 14.48 -8.20 -0.74
CA GLY A 284 14.00 -8.47 -2.09
C GLY A 284 13.33 -7.24 -2.69
N TYR A 285 13.20 -7.23 -4.01
CA TYR A 285 12.51 -6.16 -4.73
C TYR A 285 11.80 -6.67 -5.97
N LEU A 286 10.82 -5.91 -6.44
CA LEU A 286 10.09 -6.21 -7.67
C LEU A 286 10.85 -5.65 -8.89
N GLU A 287 11.57 -6.50 -9.62
CA GLU A 287 12.36 -6.07 -10.79
C GLU A 287 11.45 -5.64 -11.96
N ALA A 288 10.31 -6.31 -12.12
CA ALA A 288 9.27 -5.97 -13.08
C ALA A 288 7.90 -6.43 -12.51
N PRO A 289 6.77 -5.89 -12.98
CA PRO A 289 5.45 -6.33 -12.51
C PRO A 289 5.31 -7.86 -12.50
N GLY A 290 4.95 -8.43 -11.34
CA GLY A 290 4.88 -9.88 -11.12
C GLY A 290 6.21 -10.64 -11.03
N ARG A 291 7.38 -9.99 -11.13
CA ARG A 291 8.72 -10.61 -11.06
C ARG A 291 9.52 -10.09 -9.87
N TRP A 292 9.58 -10.88 -8.82
CA TRP A 292 10.32 -10.60 -7.60
C TRP A 292 11.73 -11.22 -7.62
N GLU A 293 12.72 -10.45 -7.20
CA GLU A 293 14.06 -10.92 -6.85
C GLU A 293 14.17 -10.95 -5.32
N THR A 294 14.20 -12.15 -4.72
CA THR A 294 14.02 -12.32 -3.26
C THR A 294 15.28 -12.69 -2.49
N ASP A 295 16.42 -12.88 -3.17
CA ASP A 295 17.66 -13.39 -2.59
C ASP A 295 18.79 -12.34 -2.54
N CYS A 296 18.46 -11.05 -2.63
CA CYS A 296 19.46 -9.98 -2.71
C CYS A 296 20.21 -9.82 -1.38
N GLY A 297 21.48 -10.23 -1.37
CA GLY A 297 22.31 -10.25 -0.15
C GLY A 297 22.10 -11.49 0.71
N ARG A 298 21.31 -12.49 0.29
CA ARG A 298 20.97 -13.67 1.11
C ARG A 298 22.18 -14.54 1.48
N TYR A 299 23.21 -14.55 0.65
CA TYR A 299 24.44 -15.35 0.82
C TYR A 299 25.70 -14.49 0.98
N ALA A 300 25.52 -13.22 1.36
CA ALA A 300 26.60 -12.23 1.49
C ALA A 300 27.28 -12.25 2.85
#